data_AF-A0A2B4RV11-F1
#
_entry.id   AF-A0A2B4RV11-F1
#
_cell.length_a   1.000
_cell.length_b   1.000
_cell.length_c   1.000
_cell.angle_alpha   90.00
_cell.angle_beta   90.00
_cell.angle_gamma   90.00
#
_symmetry.space_group_name_H-M   'P 1'
#
loop_
_entity.id
_entity.type
_entity.pdbx_description
1 polymer ?
#
loop_
_entity_poly.entity_id
_entity_poly.type
_entity_poly.pdbx_seq_one_letter_code
_entity_poly.pdbx_strand_id
1 'polypeptide(L)'
;MRFNQFLGNLTLDFSPLDPPSSGMVYDVPPEFLIDERTAYHALRRVQANKSPGPDLSPNRVWSEFAFELSSVVCDIYNSSIIQRFIPSQLKQSIVCPVPKCSPPEVVEEDLRPIALTSQLAKIFEGFTYSSLLSQVQDHLDDKQSAVARKYTTHALVYFMHVSFESLDREGMYARILFTDFSKGFDVVDHRALLHELEVLGVHEAIVRWVGAFLVGRLQRVRINGQLSSTISPRGGIPQVHRYLDAGVD
;
A
#
# COMPACT_ATOMS: atom_id res chain seq x y z
N MET A 1 -22.29 -10.56 -2.20
CA MET A 1 -21.40 -11.74 -1.95
C MET A 1 -20.56 -12.13 -3.17
N ARG A 2 -21.10 -12.14 -4.41
CA ARG A 2 -20.35 -12.47 -5.64
C ARG A 2 -19.07 -11.65 -5.86
N PHE A 3 -19.09 -10.34 -5.61
CA PHE A 3 -17.90 -9.49 -5.76
C PHE A 3 -16.74 -9.88 -4.83
N ASN A 4 -17.02 -10.29 -3.59
CA ASN A 4 -15.95 -10.73 -2.69
C ASN A 4 -15.35 -12.06 -3.14
N GLN A 5 -16.19 -12.99 -3.62
CA GLN A 5 -15.71 -14.25 -4.20
C GLN A 5 -14.87 -13.99 -5.45
N PHE A 6 -15.31 -13.08 -6.32
CA PHE A 6 -14.54 -12.65 -7.48
C PHE A 6 -13.13 -12.16 -7.09
N LEU A 7 -13.01 -11.23 -6.13
CA LEU A 7 -11.71 -10.75 -5.66
C LEU A 7 -10.83 -11.87 -5.08
N GLY A 8 -11.43 -12.82 -4.35
CA GLY A 8 -10.71 -14.00 -3.86
C GLY A 8 -10.22 -14.92 -4.99
N ASN A 9 -11.03 -15.07 -6.04
CA ASN A 9 -10.73 -15.93 -7.18
C ASN A 9 -9.57 -15.43 -8.05
N LEU A 10 -9.32 -14.11 -8.08
CA LEU A 10 -8.24 -13.49 -8.85
C LEU A 10 -6.84 -14.04 -8.51
N THR A 11 -6.66 -14.57 -7.30
CA THR A 11 -5.35 -14.99 -6.79
C THR A 11 -5.32 -16.45 -6.35
N LEU A 12 -6.31 -17.27 -6.75
CA LEU A 12 -6.38 -18.68 -6.32
C LEU A 12 -5.14 -19.50 -6.69
N ASP A 13 -4.54 -19.20 -7.83
CA ASP A 13 -3.36 -19.91 -8.33
C ASP A 13 -2.07 -19.50 -7.61
N PHE A 14 -2.09 -18.42 -6.83
CA PHE A 14 -0.93 -18.01 -6.04
C PHE A 14 -0.79 -18.86 -4.78
N SER A 15 0.46 -19.19 -4.47
CA SER A 15 0.81 -19.89 -3.23
C SER A 15 0.94 -18.87 -2.10
N PRO A 16 0.13 -18.95 -1.03
CA PRO A 16 0.25 -18.06 0.11
C PRO A 16 1.68 -18.06 0.68
N LEU A 17 2.06 -16.93 1.28
CA LEU A 17 3.27 -16.84 2.09
C LEU A 17 3.13 -17.71 3.34
N ASP A 18 4.23 -18.34 3.74
CA ASP A 18 4.31 -19.08 4.99
C ASP A 18 4.26 -18.11 6.18
N PRO A 19 3.64 -18.51 7.31
CA PRO A 19 3.67 -17.68 8.50
C PRO A 19 5.11 -17.49 8.99
N PRO A 20 5.46 -16.28 9.48
CA PRO A 20 6.80 -16.03 9.98
C PRO A 20 7.13 -16.98 11.14
N SER A 21 8.37 -17.49 11.14
CA SER A 21 8.87 -18.34 12.23
C SER A 21 8.85 -17.56 13.54
N SER A 22 8.04 -17.99 14.49
CA SER A 22 7.88 -17.32 15.79
C SER A 22 9.14 -17.44 16.64
N GLY A 23 9.49 -16.37 17.38
CA GLY A 23 10.47 -16.42 18.46
C GLY A 23 11.93 -16.06 18.13
N MET A 24 12.25 -15.70 16.87
CA MET A 24 13.56 -15.14 16.54
C MET A 24 13.51 -13.60 16.53
N VAL A 25 14.31 -13.00 17.41
CA VAL A 25 14.63 -11.56 17.42
C VAL A 25 15.78 -11.35 16.46
N TYR A 26 15.65 -10.39 15.54
CA TYR A 26 16.72 -10.03 14.61
C TYR A 26 17.31 -8.70 14.98
N ASP A 27 18.57 -8.53 14.59
CA ASP A 27 19.22 -7.22 14.64
C ASP A 27 18.53 -6.31 13.62
N VAL A 28 17.82 -5.30 14.12
CA VAL A 28 17.16 -4.28 13.29
C VAL A 28 18.01 -3.03 13.41
N PRO A 29 18.56 -2.53 12.29
CA PRO A 29 19.32 -1.30 12.30
C PRO A 29 18.54 -0.15 12.96
N PRO A 30 19.18 0.67 13.82
CA PRO A 30 18.51 1.74 14.56
C PRO A 30 17.77 2.73 13.66
N GLU A 31 18.20 2.93 12.42
CA GLU A 31 17.57 3.79 11.43
C GLU A 31 16.18 3.33 10.97
N PHE A 32 15.81 2.07 11.20
CA PHE A 32 14.45 1.56 10.92
C PHE A 32 13.51 1.65 12.12
N LEU A 33 14.05 1.96 13.30
CA LEU A 33 13.26 2.25 14.48
C LEU A 33 12.78 3.70 14.42
N ILE A 34 11.59 3.95 14.94
CA ILE A 34 11.06 5.30 15.05
C ILE A 34 11.19 5.83 16.48
N ASP A 35 11.27 7.15 16.60
CA ASP A 35 11.18 7.84 17.88
C ASP A 35 9.75 8.35 18.15
N GLU A 36 9.50 8.73 19.39
CA GLU A 36 8.20 9.26 19.83
C GLU A 36 7.79 10.50 19.03
N ARG A 37 8.76 11.34 18.65
CA ARG A 37 8.50 12.55 17.86
C ARG A 37 7.97 12.21 16.47
N THR A 38 8.55 11.22 15.82
CA THR A 38 8.10 10.72 14.50
C THR A 38 6.69 10.13 14.61
N ALA A 39 6.42 9.34 15.66
CA ALA A 39 5.08 8.84 15.93
C ALA A 39 4.06 9.97 16.14
N TYR A 40 4.39 10.97 16.95
CA TYR A 40 3.55 12.13 17.21
C TYR A 40 3.19 12.86 15.91
N HIS A 41 4.18 13.15 15.05
CA HIS A 41 3.94 13.83 13.79
C HIS A 41 3.09 13.00 12.82
N ALA A 42 3.29 11.68 12.77
CA ALA A 42 2.47 10.79 11.95
C ALA A 42 1.00 10.77 12.44
N LEU A 43 0.78 10.72 13.75
CA LEU A 43 -0.55 10.78 14.37
C LEU A 43 -1.26 12.10 14.10
N ARG A 44 -0.55 13.24 14.21
CA ARG A 44 -1.09 14.57 13.93
C ARG A 44 -1.55 14.76 12.48
N ARG A 45 -0.97 14.03 11.54
CA ARG A 45 -1.32 14.10 10.10
C ARG A 45 -2.55 13.28 9.72
N VAL A 46 -3.12 12.51 10.66
CA VAL A 46 -4.33 11.72 10.42
C VAL A 46 -5.53 12.64 10.16
N GLN A 47 -6.18 12.44 9.00
CA GLN A 47 -7.36 13.20 8.61
C GLN A 47 -8.62 12.70 9.33
N ALA A 48 -9.18 13.53 10.22
CA ALA A 48 -10.32 13.18 11.05
C ALA A 48 -11.60 12.81 10.27
N ASN A 49 -11.83 13.40 9.09
CA ASN A 49 -13.09 13.29 8.35
C ASN A 49 -13.15 12.10 7.38
N LYS A 50 -12.19 11.17 7.46
CA LYS A 50 -12.13 10.02 6.57
C LYS A 50 -12.79 8.80 7.21
N SER A 51 -13.23 7.86 6.37
CA SER A 51 -13.88 6.63 6.84
C SER A 51 -12.91 5.78 7.67
N PRO A 52 -13.33 5.26 8.84
CA PRO A 52 -12.51 4.39 9.67
C PRO A 52 -12.34 3.01 9.04
N GLY A 53 -11.31 2.30 9.51
CA GLY A 53 -11.07 0.90 9.17
C GLY A 53 -11.97 -0.07 9.94
N PRO A 54 -11.65 -1.37 9.90
CA PRO A 54 -12.39 -2.42 10.62
C PRO A 54 -12.30 -2.31 12.15
N ASP A 55 -11.33 -1.55 12.65
CA ASP A 55 -11.06 -1.28 14.07
C ASP A 55 -12.01 -0.27 14.73
N LEU A 56 -12.94 0.32 13.96
CA LEU A 56 -14.01 1.23 14.39
C LEU A 56 -13.56 2.46 15.21
N SER A 57 -12.26 2.69 15.33
CA SER A 57 -11.69 3.84 16.03
C SER A 57 -11.88 5.10 15.18
N PRO A 58 -12.55 6.16 15.68
CA PRO A 58 -12.69 7.40 14.93
C PRO A 58 -11.33 8.00 14.61
N ASN A 59 -11.12 8.42 13.35
CA ASN A 59 -9.81 8.93 12.92
C ASN A 59 -9.34 10.16 13.72
N ARG A 60 -10.28 10.92 14.26
CA ARG A 60 -10.04 12.07 15.14
C ARG A 60 -9.26 11.71 16.40
N VAL A 61 -9.46 10.51 16.96
CA VAL A 61 -8.76 10.07 18.18
C VAL A 61 -7.25 10.09 17.98
N TRP A 62 -6.77 9.66 16.82
CA TRP A 62 -5.34 9.60 16.54
C TRP A 62 -4.70 10.99 16.51
N SER A 63 -5.37 12.00 15.95
CA SER A 63 -4.80 13.35 15.83
C SER A 63 -5.04 14.23 17.05
N GLU A 64 -6.15 14.05 17.78
CA GLU A 64 -6.43 14.79 19.01
C GLU A 64 -5.59 14.29 20.19
N PHE A 65 -5.44 12.97 20.35
CA PHE A 65 -4.66 12.35 21.43
C PHE A 65 -3.26 11.94 20.98
N ALA A 66 -2.70 12.65 19.99
CA ALA A 66 -1.41 12.31 19.41
C ALA A 66 -0.28 12.35 20.45
N PHE A 67 -0.38 13.25 21.43
CA PHE A 67 0.62 13.37 22.50
C PHE A 67 0.64 12.12 23.36
N GLU A 68 -0.52 11.71 23.87
CA GLU A 68 -0.70 10.56 24.76
C GLU A 68 -0.43 9.22 24.06
N LEU A 69 -0.73 9.13 22.76
CA LEU A 69 -0.60 7.89 22.00
C LEU A 69 0.78 7.69 21.35
N SER A 70 1.60 8.75 21.23
CA SER A 70 2.84 8.71 20.45
C SER A 70 3.85 7.68 20.96
N SER A 71 4.12 7.63 22.26
CA SER A 71 5.01 6.65 22.89
C SER A 71 4.52 5.22 22.69
N VAL A 72 3.23 4.97 22.89
CA VAL A 72 2.62 3.64 22.71
C VAL A 72 2.71 3.18 21.26
N VAL A 73 2.40 4.07 20.30
CA VAL A 73 2.48 3.76 18.86
C VAL A 73 3.93 3.48 18.44
N CYS A 74 4.88 4.23 19.00
CA CYS A 74 6.31 4.00 18.83
C CYS A 74 6.73 2.60 19.30
N ASP A 75 6.39 2.24 20.53
CA ASP A 75 6.74 0.94 21.12
C ASP A 75 6.13 -0.23 20.34
N ILE A 76 4.87 -0.08 19.90
CA ILE A 76 4.20 -1.12 19.11
C ILE A 76 4.87 -1.30 17.75
N TYR A 77 5.17 -0.21 17.03
CA TYR A 77 5.85 -0.33 15.73
C TYR A 77 7.25 -0.93 15.87
N ASN A 78 8.05 -0.42 16.80
CA ASN A 78 9.41 -0.91 17.02
C ASN A 78 9.41 -2.38 17.43
N SER A 79 8.49 -2.78 18.30
CA SER A 79 8.28 -4.21 18.63
C SER A 79 7.87 -5.02 17.40
N SER A 80 6.99 -4.47 16.54
CA SER A 80 6.50 -5.14 15.34
C SER A 80 7.62 -5.44 14.33
N ILE A 81 8.51 -4.46 14.06
CA ILE A 81 9.63 -4.64 13.14
C ILE A 81 10.71 -5.57 13.70
N ILE A 82 11.00 -5.50 15.00
CA ILE A 82 11.97 -6.38 15.68
C ILE A 82 11.49 -7.84 15.69
N GLN A 83 10.20 -8.06 15.99
CA GLN A 83 9.63 -9.39 16.14
C GLN A 83 9.10 -9.97 14.82
N ARG A 84 9.02 -9.16 13.75
CA ARG A 84 8.40 -9.51 12.46
C ARG A 84 6.95 -9.97 12.62
N PHE A 85 6.23 -9.31 13.52
CA PHE A 85 4.87 -9.67 13.87
C PHE A 85 3.96 -8.46 13.76
N ILE A 86 2.83 -8.67 13.08
CA ILE A 86 1.76 -7.67 12.97
C ILE A 86 0.47 -8.34 13.44
N PRO A 87 -0.22 -7.76 14.44
CA PRO A 87 -1.50 -8.26 14.92
C PRO A 87 -2.49 -8.46 13.78
N SER A 88 -3.24 -9.56 13.81
CA SER A 88 -4.19 -9.91 12.74
C SER A 88 -5.26 -8.83 12.55
N GLN A 89 -5.62 -8.09 13.61
CA GLN A 89 -6.55 -6.97 13.59
C GLN A 89 -6.08 -5.83 12.68
N LEU A 90 -4.77 -5.56 12.62
CA LEU A 90 -4.19 -4.52 11.77
C LEU A 90 -4.13 -4.94 10.29
N LYS A 91 -4.29 -6.24 10.01
CA LYS A 91 -4.23 -6.83 8.67
C LYS A 91 -5.60 -7.02 8.02
N GLN A 92 -6.67 -6.62 8.71
CA GLN A 92 -8.04 -6.72 8.20
C GLN A 92 -8.37 -5.54 7.27
N SER A 93 -9.19 -5.80 6.25
CA SER A 93 -9.75 -4.76 5.39
C SER A 93 -11.25 -4.93 5.15
N ILE A 94 -11.93 -3.79 5.04
CA ILE A 94 -13.29 -3.70 4.49
C ILE A 94 -13.20 -3.06 3.11
N VAL A 95 -13.47 -3.82 2.05
CA VAL A 95 -13.52 -3.34 0.68
C VAL A 95 -14.86 -2.70 0.40
N CYS A 96 -14.82 -1.46 -0.09
CA CYS A 96 -15.96 -0.70 -0.55
C CYS A 96 -15.86 -0.54 -2.07
N PRO A 97 -16.75 -1.19 -2.84
CA PRO A 97 -16.75 -1.04 -4.29
C PRO A 97 -17.14 0.39 -4.68
N VAL A 98 -16.32 1.04 -5.51
CA VAL A 98 -16.58 2.38 -6.04
C VAL A 98 -16.73 2.30 -7.57
N PRO A 99 -17.84 2.79 -8.16
CA PRO A 99 -18.03 2.78 -9.61
C PRO A 99 -16.97 3.59 -10.36
N LYS A 100 -16.43 3.03 -11.45
CA LYS A 100 -15.59 3.70 -12.44
C LYS A 100 -16.43 4.53 -13.41
N CYS A 101 -17.61 4.01 -13.76
CA CYS A 101 -18.59 4.62 -14.66
C CYS A 101 -19.98 4.60 -13.99
N SER A 102 -20.92 5.36 -14.56
CA SER A 102 -22.29 5.44 -14.05
C SER A 102 -23.29 5.33 -15.20
N PRO A 103 -24.18 4.32 -15.21
CA PRO A 103 -24.25 3.19 -14.27
C PRO A 103 -23.14 2.15 -14.54
N PRO A 104 -22.69 1.38 -13.52
CA PRO A 104 -21.82 0.23 -13.75
C PRO A 104 -22.60 -0.92 -14.41
N GLU A 105 -22.03 -1.54 -15.44
CA GLU A 105 -22.66 -2.64 -16.20
C GLU A 105 -22.03 -3.99 -15.85
N VAL A 106 -20.70 -4.03 -15.77
CA VAL A 106 -19.91 -5.24 -15.45
C VAL A 106 -19.23 -5.06 -14.10
N VAL A 107 -19.73 -5.75 -13.08
CA VAL A 107 -19.28 -5.60 -11.68
C VAL A 107 -17.77 -5.81 -11.53
N GLU A 108 -17.20 -6.78 -12.26
CA GLU A 108 -15.79 -7.17 -12.22
C GLU A 108 -14.84 -6.13 -12.84
N GLU A 109 -15.36 -5.30 -13.75
CA GLU A 109 -14.56 -4.34 -14.53
C GLU A 109 -14.86 -2.89 -14.13
N ASP A 110 -16.11 -2.58 -13.83
CA ASP A 110 -16.61 -1.23 -13.59
C ASP A 110 -16.53 -0.80 -12.13
N LEU A 111 -16.10 -1.68 -11.22
CA LEU A 111 -15.93 -1.34 -9.80
C LEU A 111 -14.46 -1.34 -9.39
N ARG A 112 -14.07 -0.34 -8.60
CA ARG A 112 -12.77 -0.28 -7.91
C ARG A 112 -12.93 -0.83 -6.48
N PRO A 113 -12.11 -1.80 -6.07
CA PRO A 113 -12.16 -2.33 -4.71
C PRO A 113 -11.36 -1.44 -3.74
N ILE A 114 -11.96 -0.36 -3.24
CA ILE A 114 -11.28 0.54 -2.28
C ILE A 114 -11.23 -0.11 -0.90
N ALA A 115 -10.03 -0.38 -0.39
CA ALA A 115 -9.82 -1.00 0.91
C ALA A 115 -9.80 0.02 2.04
N LEU A 116 -10.68 -0.16 3.03
CA LEU A 116 -10.61 0.49 4.33
C LEU A 116 -9.78 -0.41 5.26
N THR A 117 -8.56 0.00 5.56
CA THR A 117 -7.64 -0.65 6.52
C THR A 117 -7.57 0.16 7.83
N SER A 118 -7.05 -0.47 8.89
CA SER A 118 -6.80 0.20 10.18
C SER A 118 -5.93 1.45 9.99
N GLN A 119 -6.26 2.52 10.71
CA GLN A 119 -5.48 3.75 10.65
C GLN A 119 -4.09 3.57 11.26
N LEU A 120 -3.97 2.73 12.30
CA LEU A 120 -2.69 2.38 12.90
C LEU A 120 -1.83 1.57 11.91
N ALA A 121 -2.44 0.65 11.16
CA ALA A 121 -1.74 -0.09 10.10
C ALA A 121 -1.15 0.86 9.04
N LYS A 122 -1.92 1.85 8.59
CA LYS A 122 -1.44 2.86 7.62
C LYS A 122 -0.27 3.68 8.14
N ILE A 123 -0.26 3.99 9.45
CA ILE A 123 0.85 4.69 10.09
C ILE A 123 2.11 3.81 10.04
N PHE A 124 2.00 2.53 10.36
CA PHE A 124 3.14 1.60 10.31
C PHE A 124 3.62 1.35 8.88
N GLU A 125 2.71 1.24 7.92
CA GLU A 125 3.04 1.23 6.49
C GLU A 125 3.83 2.48 6.10
N GLY A 126 3.49 3.65 6.65
CA GLY A 126 4.21 4.91 6.41
C GLY A 126 5.65 4.94 6.93
N PHE A 127 5.87 4.41 8.14
CA PHE A 127 7.22 4.28 8.70
C PHE A 127 8.07 3.31 7.88
N THR A 128 7.51 2.14 7.55
CA THR A 128 8.17 1.14 6.72
C THR A 128 8.43 1.67 5.31
N TYR A 129 7.47 2.39 4.72
CA TYR A 129 7.61 3.00 3.39
C TYR A 129 8.75 4.01 3.35
N SER A 130 8.92 4.82 4.39
CA SER A 130 10.01 5.80 4.44
C SER A 130 11.37 5.11 4.44
N SER A 131 11.51 4.03 5.21
CA SER A 131 12.72 3.19 5.25
C SER A 131 12.95 2.42 3.96
N LEU A 132 11.88 1.96 3.31
CA LEU A 132 11.95 1.25 2.03
C LEU A 132 12.38 2.19 0.90
N LEU A 133 11.74 3.36 0.81
CA LEU A 133 11.97 4.31 -0.27
C LEU A 133 13.43 4.79 -0.29
N SER A 134 14.02 5.06 0.89
CA SER A 134 15.42 5.49 0.98
C SER A 134 16.42 4.45 0.46
N GLN A 135 16.07 3.16 0.46
CA GLN A 135 16.93 2.08 -0.03
C GLN A 135 16.77 1.83 -1.53
N VAL A 136 15.57 2.08 -2.09
CA VAL A 136 15.28 1.76 -3.49
C VAL A 136 15.33 2.97 -4.41
N GLN A 137 15.30 4.19 -3.90
CA GLN A 137 15.17 5.41 -4.70
C GLN A 137 16.20 5.53 -5.85
N ASP A 138 17.44 5.09 -5.60
CA ASP A 138 18.53 5.20 -6.57
C ASP A 138 18.49 4.09 -7.63
N HIS A 139 17.65 3.07 -7.44
CA HIS A 139 17.41 1.99 -8.41
C HIS A 139 16.21 2.27 -9.33
N LEU A 140 15.46 3.35 -9.09
CA LEU A 140 14.26 3.68 -9.86
C LEU A 140 14.62 4.38 -11.17
N ASP A 141 13.91 4.06 -12.25
CA ASP A 141 14.09 4.74 -13.54
C ASP A 141 13.77 6.24 -13.40
N ASP A 142 14.64 7.08 -13.93
CA ASP A 142 14.46 8.54 -13.94
C ASP A 142 13.12 8.96 -14.55
N LYS A 143 12.63 8.18 -15.53
CA LYS A 143 11.36 8.39 -16.26
C LYS A 143 10.14 7.86 -15.51
N GLN A 144 10.31 7.11 -14.41
CA GLN A 144 9.19 6.66 -13.58
C GLN A 144 8.64 7.84 -12.77
N SER A 145 7.43 8.31 -13.10
CA SER A 145 6.84 9.52 -12.51
C SER A 145 5.82 9.27 -11.39
N ALA A 146 5.50 8.01 -11.11
CA ALA A 146 4.50 7.60 -10.12
C ALA A 146 5.07 7.39 -8.69
N VAL A 147 6.19 8.05 -8.36
CA VAL A 147 6.92 7.91 -7.09
C VAL A 147 6.96 9.26 -6.39
N ALA A 148 7.04 9.26 -5.05
CA ALA A 148 7.15 10.47 -4.26
C ALA A 148 8.21 11.43 -4.82
N ARG A 149 7.88 12.72 -4.86
CA ARG A 149 8.70 13.83 -5.41
C ARG A 149 8.89 13.83 -6.94
N LYS A 150 8.16 12.99 -7.68
CA LYS A 150 8.07 13.08 -9.15
C LYS A 150 6.64 13.46 -9.57
N TYR A 151 6.52 14.26 -10.62
CA TYR A 151 5.25 14.84 -11.05
C TYR A 151 4.80 14.29 -12.40
N THR A 152 3.54 13.89 -12.51
CA THR A 152 2.92 13.44 -13.77
C THR A 152 3.00 14.50 -14.87
N THR A 153 2.97 15.78 -14.49
CA THR A 153 3.13 16.90 -15.42
C THR A 153 4.50 16.88 -16.11
N HIS A 154 5.58 16.57 -15.38
CA HIS A 154 6.91 16.47 -15.96
C HIS A 154 7.02 15.32 -16.95
N ALA A 155 6.40 14.16 -16.63
CA ALA A 155 6.34 13.04 -17.56
C ALA A 155 5.58 13.39 -18.85
N LEU A 156 4.47 14.13 -18.74
CA LEU A 156 3.71 14.59 -19.92
C LEU A 156 4.54 15.54 -20.78
N VAL A 157 5.22 16.52 -20.16
CA VAL A 157 6.08 17.48 -20.86
C VAL A 157 7.23 16.74 -21.56
N TYR A 158 7.91 15.83 -20.87
CA TYR A 158 8.98 15.02 -21.44
C TYR A 158 8.48 14.16 -22.62
N PHE A 159 7.34 13.50 -22.44
CA PHE A 159 6.69 12.71 -23.50
C PHE A 159 6.37 13.56 -24.74
N MET A 160 5.78 14.74 -24.56
CA MET A 160 5.50 15.67 -25.66
C MET A 160 6.79 16.15 -26.33
N HIS A 161 7.81 16.50 -25.55
CA HIS A 161 9.09 16.95 -26.06
C HIS A 161 9.75 15.90 -26.97
N VAL A 162 9.89 14.66 -26.49
CA VAL A 162 10.48 13.55 -27.27
C VAL A 162 9.65 13.26 -28.53
N SER A 163 8.33 13.34 -28.42
CA SER A 163 7.42 13.10 -29.55
C SER A 163 7.60 14.17 -30.64
N PHE A 164 7.59 15.46 -30.26
CA PHE A 164 7.72 16.56 -31.22
C PHE A 164 9.11 16.67 -31.82
N GLU A 165 10.17 16.47 -31.02
CA GLU A 165 11.55 16.46 -31.54
C GLU A 165 11.76 15.37 -32.60
N SER A 166 11.09 14.23 -32.44
CA SER A 166 11.12 13.15 -33.43
C SER A 166 10.34 13.50 -34.70
N LEU A 167 9.23 14.23 -34.58
CA LEU A 167 8.37 14.62 -35.71
C LEU A 167 8.92 15.79 -36.53
N ASP A 168 9.77 16.64 -35.93
CA ASP A 168 10.42 17.75 -36.63
C ASP A 168 11.51 17.28 -37.62
N ARG A 169 11.91 16.00 -37.55
CA ARG A 169 12.88 15.41 -38.49
C ARG A 169 12.18 14.91 -39.75
N GLU A 170 12.69 15.33 -40.90
CA GLU A 170 12.08 15.00 -42.19
C GLU A 170 11.97 13.48 -42.42
N GLY A 171 10.79 13.04 -42.84
CA GLY A 171 10.48 11.63 -43.11
C GLY A 171 10.28 10.75 -41.88
N MET A 172 10.30 11.30 -40.66
CA MET A 172 10.07 10.56 -39.43
C MET A 172 8.59 10.56 -39.00
N TYR A 173 8.19 9.56 -38.21
CA TYR A 173 6.88 9.48 -37.57
C TYR A 173 7.00 8.87 -36.17
N ALA A 174 6.11 9.26 -35.25
CA ALA A 174 6.05 8.71 -33.91
C ALA A 174 4.98 7.60 -33.81
N ARG A 175 5.30 6.50 -33.11
CA ARG A 175 4.34 5.47 -32.69
C ARG A 175 4.42 5.31 -31.18
N ILE A 176 3.27 5.34 -30.53
CA ILE A 176 3.17 5.29 -29.07
C ILE A 176 2.37 4.05 -28.69
N LEU A 177 2.90 3.26 -27.77
CA LEU A 177 2.25 2.10 -27.19
C LEU A 177 1.81 2.45 -25.76
N PHE A 178 0.50 2.40 -25.51
CA PHE A 178 -0.06 2.50 -24.16
C PHE A 178 -0.39 1.10 -23.66
N THR A 179 0.26 0.69 -22.59
CA THR A 179 0.01 -0.58 -21.88
C THR A 179 -0.43 -0.30 -20.46
N ASP A 180 -1.41 -1.05 -19.98
CA ASP A 180 -1.88 -0.97 -18.60
C ASP A 180 -2.01 -2.37 -17.99
N PHE A 181 -1.76 -2.48 -16.69
CA PHE A 181 -1.92 -3.72 -15.97
C PHE A 181 -3.39 -3.91 -15.57
N SER A 182 -4.00 -5.01 -16.02
CA SER A 182 -5.32 -5.39 -15.53
C SER A 182 -5.27 -5.70 -14.04
N LYS A 183 -6.06 -4.96 -13.25
CA LYS A 183 -6.24 -5.21 -11.80
C LYS A 183 -4.91 -5.22 -11.02
N GLY A 184 -4.03 -4.28 -11.33
CA GLY A 184 -2.65 -4.25 -10.84
C GLY A 184 -2.46 -4.27 -9.31
N PHE A 185 -3.44 -3.81 -8.52
CA PHE A 185 -3.38 -3.96 -7.05
C PHE A 185 -3.92 -5.30 -6.57
N ASP A 186 -4.90 -5.87 -7.27
CA ASP A 186 -5.58 -7.11 -6.87
C ASP A 186 -4.79 -8.36 -7.26
N VAL A 187 -3.92 -8.26 -8.27
CA VAL A 187 -3.16 -9.38 -8.84
C VAL A 187 -1.66 -9.16 -8.64
N VAL A 188 -1.22 -9.17 -7.38
CA VAL A 188 0.20 -9.13 -7.00
C VAL A 188 0.56 -10.43 -6.31
N ASP A 189 1.48 -11.22 -6.88
CA ASP A 189 2.06 -12.37 -6.19
C ASP A 189 2.98 -11.87 -5.08
N HIS A 190 2.68 -12.24 -3.83
CA HIS A 190 3.47 -11.83 -2.68
C HIS A 190 4.89 -12.39 -2.71
N ARG A 191 5.11 -13.59 -3.26
CA ARG A 191 6.45 -14.18 -3.37
C ARG A 191 7.31 -13.41 -4.36
N ALA A 192 6.73 -13.09 -5.53
CA ALA A 192 7.39 -12.26 -6.53
C ALA A 192 7.71 -10.87 -5.96
N LEU A 193 6.76 -10.25 -5.25
CA LEU A 193 6.98 -8.96 -4.60
C LEU A 193 8.15 -8.99 -3.60
N LEU A 194 8.18 -9.99 -2.70
CA LEU A 194 9.27 -10.09 -1.73
C LEU A 194 10.62 -10.38 -2.40
N HIS A 195 10.62 -11.23 -3.43
CA HIS A 195 11.83 -11.51 -4.21
C HIS A 195 12.39 -10.26 -4.90
N GLU A 196 11.54 -9.44 -5.52
CA GLU A 196 11.98 -8.19 -6.14
C GLU A 196 12.57 -7.21 -5.11
N LEU A 197 12.02 -7.15 -3.90
CA LEU A 197 12.61 -6.34 -2.82
C LEU A 197 14.02 -6.84 -2.44
N GLU A 198 14.22 -8.16 -2.39
CA GLU A 198 15.55 -8.76 -2.14
C GLU A 198 16.53 -8.43 -3.28
N VAL A 199 16.09 -8.53 -4.54
CA VAL A 199 16.90 -8.19 -5.72
C VAL A 199 17.31 -6.72 -5.72
N LEU A 200 16.42 -5.82 -5.27
CA LEU A 200 16.71 -4.39 -5.10
C LEU A 200 17.61 -4.08 -3.89
N GLY A 201 18.07 -5.09 -3.15
CA GLY A 201 18.95 -4.92 -2.01
C GLY A 201 18.28 -4.35 -0.76
N VAL A 202 16.95 -4.45 -0.65
CA VAL A 202 16.22 -3.98 0.53
C VAL A 202 16.60 -4.83 1.73
N HIS A 203 16.88 -4.17 2.85
CA HIS A 203 17.27 -4.84 4.09
C HIS A 203 16.21 -5.83 4.57
N GLU A 204 16.67 -7.00 5.01
CA GLU A 204 15.83 -8.15 5.35
C GLU A 204 14.75 -7.83 6.41
N ALA A 205 15.04 -6.94 7.37
CA ALA A 205 14.06 -6.47 8.36
C ALA A 205 12.80 -5.87 7.70
N ILE A 206 12.98 -5.06 6.65
CA ILE A 206 11.89 -4.42 5.92
C ILE A 206 11.16 -5.43 5.05
N VAL A 207 11.90 -6.27 4.30
CA VAL A 207 11.31 -7.34 3.46
C VAL A 207 10.41 -8.25 4.31
N ARG A 208 10.90 -8.67 5.47
CA ARG A 208 10.14 -9.55 6.37
C ARG A 208 8.98 -8.87 7.05
N TRP A 209 9.08 -7.58 7.38
CA TRP A 209 7.92 -6.82 7.88
C TRP A 209 6.82 -6.74 6.82
N VAL A 210 7.18 -6.46 5.55
CA VAL A 210 6.25 -6.49 4.41
C VAL A 210 5.63 -7.88 4.26
N GLY A 211 6.42 -8.95 4.34
CA GLY A 211 5.91 -10.32 4.33
C GLY A 211 4.92 -10.59 5.47
N ALA A 212 5.26 -10.20 6.70
CA ALA A 212 4.39 -10.35 7.88
C ALA A 212 3.06 -9.58 7.75
N PHE A 213 3.08 -8.44 7.05
CA PHE A 213 1.90 -7.64 6.71
C PHE A 213 1.00 -8.33 5.69
N LEU A 214 1.58 -8.99 4.70
CA LEU A 214 0.86 -9.66 3.61
C LEU A 214 0.30 -11.03 4.02
N VAL A 215 0.97 -11.75 4.92
CA VAL A 215 0.54 -13.06 5.44
C VAL A 215 -0.78 -12.95 6.21
N GLY A 216 -1.71 -13.88 5.91
CA GLY A 216 -2.91 -14.11 6.73
C GLY A 216 -3.86 -12.91 6.78
N ARG A 217 -3.85 -12.07 5.75
CA ARG A 217 -4.76 -10.93 5.62
C ARG A 217 -6.19 -11.40 5.45
N LEU A 218 -7.12 -10.66 6.05
CA LEU A 218 -8.55 -10.96 5.97
C LEU A 218 -9.29 -9.79 5.32
N GLN A 219 -10.21 -10.12 4.42
CA GLN A 219 -10.98 -9.16 3.66
C GLN A 219 -12.48 -9.46 3.73
N ARG A 220 -13.28 -8.40 3.84
CA ARG A 220 -14.75 -8.43 3.65
C ARG A 220 -15.16 -7.32 2.71
N VAL A 221 -16.21 -7.51 1.93
CA VAL A 221 -16.82 -6.47 1.09
C VAL A 221 -18.03 -5.87 1.80
N ARG A 222 -18.17 -4.55 1.76
CA ARG A 222 -19.32 -3.81 2.28
C ARG A 222 -20.11 -3.16 1.13
N ILE A 223 -21.40 -3.50 1.01
CA ILE A 223 -22.34 -2.91 0.05
C ILE A 223 -23.61 -2.55 0.82
N ASN A 224 -24.09 -1.31 0.67
CA ASN A 224 -25.31 -0.81 1.34
C ASN A 224 -25.37 -1.14 2.84
N GLY A 225 -24.24 -0.99 3.53
CA GLY A 225 -24.11 -1.27 4.97
C GLY A 225 -23.98 -2.75 5.35
N GLN A 226 -24.19 -3.68 4.43
CA GLN A 226 -24.06 -5.12 4.69
C GLN A 226 -22.65 -5.62 4.38
N LEU A 227 -22.12 -6.46 5.27
CA LEU A 227 -20.81 -7.09 5.11
C LEU A 227 -20.96 -8.51 4.56
N SER A 228 -20.09 -8.88 3.63
CA SER A 228 -19.97 -10.27 3.15
C SER A 228 -19.36 -11.19 4.22
N SER A 229 -19.27 -12.48 3.89
CA SER A 229 -18.35 -13.40 4.54
C SER A 229 -16.89 -12.92 4.39
N THR A 230 -16.03 -13.37 5.29
CA THR A 230 -14.59 -13.13 5.27
C THR A 230 -13.91 -14.04 4.27
N ILE A 231 -12.93 -13.51 3.53
CA ILE A 231 -11.99 -14.28 2.73
C ILE A 231 -10.55 -13.95 3.14
N SER A 232 -9.62 -14.83 2.80
CA SER A 232 -8.18 -14.60 2.89
C SER A 232 -7.60 -14.60 1.47
N PRO A 233 -7.34 -13.42 0.87
CA PRO A 233 -6.69 -13.34 -0.43
C PRO A 233 -5.32 -14.02 -0.40
N ARG A 234 -4.93 -14.69 -1.49
CA ARG A 234 -3.60 -15.34 -1.62
C ARG A 234 -2.56 -14.44 -2.30
N GLY A 235 -3.02 -13.32 -2.86
CA GLY A 235 -2.20 -12.25 -3.41
C GLY A 235 -2.93 -10.91 -3.34
N GLY A 236 -2.38 -9.94 -4.07
CA GLY A 236 -2.86 -8.57 -4.11
C GLY A 236 -2.47 -7.77 -2.87
N ILE A 237 -2.51 -6.45 -3.02
CA ILE A 237 -2.25 -5.47 -1.97
C ILE A 237 -3.49 -4.58 -1.80
N PRO A 238 -3.77 -4.06 -0.60
CA PRO A 238 -4.98 -3.28 -0.40
C PRO A 238 -4.88 -1.97 -1.20
N GLN A 239 -5.85 -1.73 -2.09
CA GLN A 239 -5.97 -0.44 -2.78
C GLN A 239 -6.53 0.60 -1.80
N VAL A 240 -5.63 1.24 -1.07
CA VAL A 240 -5.95 2.33 -0.14
C VAL A 240 -5.81 3.67 -0.85
N HIS A 241 -6.60 4.65 -0.43
CA HIS A 241 -6.28 6.03 -0.72
C HIS A 241 -5.12 6.43 0.21
N ARG A 242 -3.88 6.53 -0.31
CA ARG A 242 -2.70 6.92 0.49
C ARG A 242 -2.80 8.38 0.91
N TYR A 243 -2.38 8.65 2.14
CA TYR A 243 -2.42 9.95 2.82
C TYR A 243 -1.10 10.74 2.80
N LEU A 244 -0.12 10.34 1.98
CA LEU A 244 1.24 10.89 2.06
C LEU A 244 1.61 11.93 0.99
N ASP A 245 0.68 12.38 0.15
CA ASP A 245 0.93 13.45 -0.83
C ASP A 245 0.54 14.87 -0.33
N ALA A 246 0.54 15.08 0.98
CA ALA A 246 0.38 16.42 1.56
C ALA A 246 1.66 16.81 2.31
N GLY A 247 2.59 17.44 1.60
CA GLY A 247 3.67 18.28 2.15
C GLY A 247 4.81 17.53 2.84
N VAL A 248 5.78 17.05 2.06
CA VAL A 248 7.16 17.17 2.54
C VAL A 248 7.51 18.63 2.31
N ASP A 249 7.87 19.33 3.38
CA ASP A 249 8.31 20.73 3.38
C ASP A 249 9.42 20.99 2.35
#